data_AF-A0A529JPS1-F1
#
_entry.id   AF-A0A529JPS1-F1
#
_cell.length_a   1.000
_cell.length_b   1.000
_cell.length_c   1.000
_cell.angle_alpha   90.00
_cell.angle_beta   90.00
_cell.angle_gamma   90.00
#
_symmetry.space_group_name_H-M   'P 1'
#
loop_
_entity.id
_entity.type
_entity.pdbx_description
1 polymer ?
#
loop_
_entity_poly.entity_id
_entity_poly.type
_entity_poly.pdbx_seq_one_letter_code
_entity_poly.pdbx_strand_id
1 'polypeptide(L)'
;IAADGQLVPVPGADNDANKAFLAQSETHSNAMAKARVFRRTDALIPEGTMIGGFLETAVNTDLPGMVRAVAREDVYSLDGRRILIPKGSRLTGEY
;
A
#
# COMPACT_ATOMS: atom_id res chain seq x y z
N ILE A 1 -3.23 -23.30 -20.64
CA ILE A 1 -3.40 -22.82 -19.26
C ILE A 1 -4.20 -23.88 -18.51
N ALA A 2 -3.56 -24.66 -17.64
CA ALA A 2 -4.28 -25.50 -16.69
C ALA A 2 -4.92 -24.59 -15.62
N ALA A 3 -6.08 -24.97 -15.10
CA ALA A 3 -6.97 -24.09 -14.33
C ALA A 3 -6.44 -23.64 -12.95
N ASP A 4 -5.29 -24.15 -12.50
CA ASP A 4 -4.89 -24.07 -11.08
C ASP A 4 -3.57 -23.33 -10.82
N GLY A 5 -3.03 -22.58 -11.79
CA GLY A 5 -1.83 -21.76 -11.58
C GLY A 5 -0.56 -22.53 -11.22
N GLN A 6 -0.55 -23.86 -11.40
CA GLN A 6 0.60 -24.70 -11.15
C GLN A 6 1.56 -24.63 -12.34
N LEU A 7 2.81 -24.22 -12.08
CA LEU A 7 3.89 -24.20 -13.06
C LEU A 7 4.03 -25.60 -13.69
N VAL A 8 3.94 -25.70 -15.01
CA VAL A 8 4.25 -26.94 -15.73
C VAL A 8 5.77 -27.00 -15.82
N PRO A 9 6.46 -27.90 -15.10
CA PRO A 9 7.91 -27.99 -15.20
C PRO A 9 8.28 -28.37 -16.64
N VAL A 10 9.04 -27.50 -17.32
CA VAL A 10 9.52 -27.75 -18.68
C VAL A 10 10.65 -28.78 -18.60
N PRO A 11 10.47 -30.01 -19.10
CA PRO A 11 11.50 -31.03 -19.00
C PRO A 11 12.75 -30.62 -19.81
N GLY A 12 13.91 -30.64 -19.16
CA GLY A 12 15.21 -30.30 -19.75
C GLY A 12 15.58 -28.81 -19.73
N ALA A 13 14.90 -27.98 -18.94
CA ALA A 13 15.26 -26.56 -18.78
C ALA A 13 16.71 -26.34 -18.30
N ASP A 14 17.26 -27.27 -17.54
CA ASP A 14 18.65 -27.19 -17.02
C ASP A 14 19.71 -27.31 -18.12
N ASN A 15 19.36 -27.85 -19.30
CA ASN A 15 20.30 -28.20 -20.36
C ASN A 15 20.11 -27.37 -21.65
N ASP A 16 19.11 -26.48 -21.72
CA ASP A 16 18.80 -25.69 -22.92
C ASP A 16 18.38 -24.27 -22.54
N ALA A 17 19.14 -23.29 -23.03
CA ALA A 17 18.92 -21.87 -22.76
C ALA A 17 17.53 -21.38 -23.20
N ASN A 18 16.98 -21.91 -24.30
CA ASN A 18 15.64 -21.52 -24.77
C ASN A 18 14.54 -22.05 -23.84
N LYS A 19 14.73 -23.23 -23.25
CA LYS A 19 13.79 -23.82 -22.29
C LYS A 19 13.86 -23.13 -20.93
N ALA A 20 15.05 -22.78 -20.46
CA ALA A 20 15.24 -21.98 -19.25
C ALA A 20 14.57 -20.60 -19.35
N PHE A 21 14.72 -19.92 -20.50
CA PHE A 21 14.08 -18.64 -20.77
C PHE A 21 12.54 -18.73 -20.75
N LEU A 22 11.98 -19.78 -21.35
CA LEU A 22 10.53 -19.99 -21.35
C LEU A 22 9.98 -20.18 -19.93
N ALA A 23 10.63 -21.02 -19.10
CA ALA A 23 10.25 -21.23 -17.71
C ALA A 23 10.35 -19.94 -16.86
N GLN A 24 11.38 -19.12 -17.10
CA GLN A 24 11.54 -17.83 -16.44
C GLN A 24 10.48 -16.82 -16.89
N SER A 25 10.13 -16.80 -18.19
CA SER A 25 9.08 -15.92 -18.73
C SER A 25 7.69 -16.23 -18.17
N GLU A 26 7.38 -17.49 -17.91
CA GLU A 26 6.13 -17.91 -17.27
C GLU A 26 6.05 -17.44 -15.80
N THR A 27 7.20 -17.40 -15.11
CA THR A 27 7.33 -16.87 -13.75
C THR A 27 7.12 -15.36 -13.70
N HIS A 28 7.45 -14.64 -14.78
CA HIS A 28 7.19 -13.20 -14.92
C HIS A 28 5.75 -12.86 -15.37
N SER A 29 4.84 -13.83 -15.38
CA SER A 29 3.42 -13.53 -15.58
C SER A 29 2.91 -12.67 -14.43
N ASN A 30 2.54 -11.42 -14.76
CA ASN A 30 2.02 -10.46 -13.80
C ASN A 30 0.80 -11.09 -13.11
N ALA A 31 0.84 -11.21 -11.78
CA ALA A 31 -0.23 -11.85 -11.02
C ALA A 31 -1.57 -11.20 -11.40
N MET A 32 -2.58 -12.03 -11.69
CA MET A 32 -3.89 -11.51 -12.10
C MET A 32 -4.44 -10.56 -11.03
N ALA A 33 -4.55 -9.27 -11.37
CA ALA A 33 -5.18 -8.28 -10.51
C ALA A 33 -6.69 -8.52 -10.48
N LYS A 34 -7.27 -8.62 -9.28
CA LYS A 34 -8.72 -8.74 -9.09
C LYS A 34 -9.27 -7.41 -8.58
N ALA A 35 -10.06 -6.73 -9.40
CA ALA A 35 -10.79 -5.56 -8.97
C ALA A 35 -11.87 -5.92 -7.93
N ARG A 36 -12.04 -5.07 -6.92
CA ARG A 36 -13.07 -5.16 -5.90
C ARG A 36 -13.70 -3.80 -5.70
N VAL A 37 -15.00 -3.78 -5.44
CA VAL A 37 -15.75 -2.56 -5.17
C VAL A 37 -15.73 -2.28 -3.67
N PHE A 38 -15.34 -1.07 -3.28
CA PHE A 38 -15.51 -0.59 -1.92
C PHE A 38 -16.95 -0.10 -1.73
N ARG A 39 -17.68 -0.74 -0.81
CA ARG A 39 -19.09 -0.42 -0.55
C ARG A 39 -19.28 0.76 0.41
N ARG A 40 -18.28 1.06 1.24
CA ARG A 40 -18.32 2.11 2.28
C ARG A 40 -17.30 3.22 2.01
N THR A 41 -17.47 3.88 0.87
CA THR A 41 -16.67 5.03 0.43
C THR A 41 -16.80 6.22 1.39
N ASP A 42 -17.91 6.29 2.14
CA ASP A 42 -18.25 7.28 3.17
C ASP A 42 -17.47 7.11 4.48
N ALA A 43 -16.80 5.98 4.66
CA ALA A 43 -16.06 5.62 5.87
C ALA A 43 -14.66 5.09 5.55
N LEU A 44 -14.11 5.50 4.41
CA LEU A 44 -12.79 5.11 3.93
C LEU A 44 -11.98 6.36 3.63
N ILE A 45 -10.74 6.42 4.12
CA ILE A 45 -9.71 7.35 3.62
C ILE A 45 -8.83 6.53 2.68
N PRO A 46 -8.65 6.94 1.41
CA PRO A 46 -7.81 6.18 0.47
C PRO A 46 -6.35 6.23 0.90
N GLU A 47 -5.63 5.14 0.63
CA GLU A 47 -4.17 5.12 0.80
C GLU A 47 -3.53 6.20 -0.08
N GLY A 48 -2.47 6.82 0.43
CA GLY A 48 -1.83 7.98 -0.21
C GLY A 48 -2.49 9.32 0.10
N THR A 49 -3.56 9.37 0.92
CA THR A 49 -4.10 10.64 1.42
C THR A 49 -3.08 11.31 2.34
N MET A 50 -2.75 12.57 2.03
CA MET A 50 -1.87 13.37 2.85
C MET A 50 -2.61 13.93 4.06
N ILE A 51 -2.09 13.69 5.27
CA ILE A 51 -2.62 14.26 6.51
C ILE A 51 -1.67 15.36 6.96
N GLY A 52 -1.98 16.60 6.60
CA GLY A 52 -1.17 17.76 6.99
C GLY A 52 -1.31 18.09 8.48
N GLY A 53 -0.21 18.44 9.15
CA GLY A 53 -0.22 18.81 10.56
C GLY A 53 0.95 19.69 10.99
N PHE A 54 0.85 20.21 12.21
CA PHE A 54 1.91 20.96 12.89
C PHE A 54 2.50 20.11 14.03
N LEU A 55 3.82 20.09 14.17
CA LEU A 55 4.48 19.38 15.27
C LEU A 55 4.26 20.12 16.60
N GLU A 56 3.90 19.38 17.65
CA GLU A 56 3.82 19.88 19.04
C GLU A 56 5.20 19.82 19.73
N THR A 57 6.02 18.84 19.36
CA THR A 57 7.33 18.57 19.95
C THR A 57 8.46 18.93 18.99
N ALA A 58 9.51 19.59 19.48
CA ALA A 58 10.76 19.71 18.73
C ALA A 58 11.34 18.31 18.48
N VAL A 59 11.75 18.04 17.24
CA VAL A 59 12.29 16.74 16.81
C VAL A 59 13.80 16.78 16.89
N ASN A 60 14.43 15.73 17.44
CA ASN A 60 15.89 15.69 17.62
C ASN A 60 16.67 14.69 16.75
N THR A 61 16.17 13.63 16.13
CA THR A 61 16.98 12.70 15.27
C THR A 61 18.21 11.98 15.87
N ASP A 62 18.86 12.45 16.94
CA ASP A 62 20.05 11.80 17.52
C ASP A 62 19.67 10.53 18.29
N LEU A 63 18.48 10.53 18.90
CA LEU A 63 17.91 9.37 19.59
C LEU A 63 16.49 9.10 19.10
N PRO A 64 16.09 7.82 18.95
CA PRO A 64 14.71 7.46 18.67
C PRO A 64 13.76 8.02 19.72
N GLY A 65 12.62 8.52 19.29
CA GLY A 65 11.72 9.22 20.20
C GLY A 65 10.30 9.39 19.70
N MET A 66 9.40 9.61 20.65
CA MET A 66 8.00 9.90 20.35
C MET A 66 7.86 11.32 19.80
N VAL A 67 7.07 11.44 18.74
CA VAL A 67 6.66 12.73 18.17
C VAL A 67 5.17 12.89 18.23
N ARG A 68 4.76 14.15 18.42
CA ARG A 68 3.36 14.53 18.45
C ARG A 68 3.12 15.68 17.48
N ALA A 69 1.98 15.61 16.81
CA ALA A 69 1.52 16.65 15.90
C ALA A 69 0.00 16.83 16.01
N VAL A 70 -0.50 17.91 15.40
CA VAL A 70 -1.92 18.22 15.34
C VAL A 70 -2.34 18.41 13.89
N ALA A 71 -3.43 17.76 13.48
CA ALA A 71 -3.99 17.87 12.13
C ALA A 71 -4.40 19.32 11.83
N ARG A 72 -3.93 19.84 10.69
CA ARG A 72 -4.11 21.23 10.24
C ARG A 72 -5.51 21.47 9.66
N GLU A 73 -6.06 20.46 9.03
CA GLU A 73 -7.29 20.52 8.25
C GLU A 73 -8.12 19.26 8.44
N ASP A 74 -9.39 19.34 8.05
CA ASP A 74 -10.29 18.20 8.07
C ASP A 74 -9.92 17.23 6.95
N VAL A 75 -9.76 15.95 7.28
CA VAL A 75 -9.55 14.87 6.30
C VAL A 75 -10.89 14.20 6.02
N TYR A 76 -11.26 14.18 4.76
CA TYR A 76 -12.55 13.70 4.29
C TYR A 76 -12.51 12.22 3.89
N SER A 77 -13.69 11.61 3.86
CA SER A 77 -13.94 10.30 3.25
C SER A 77 -13.61 10.30 1.75
N LEU A 78 -13.45 9.11 1.17
CA LEU A 78 -13.17 8.93 -0.26
C LEU A 78 -14.26 9.54 -1.15
N ASP A 79 -15.52 9.60 -0.68
CA ASP A 79 -16.61 10.26 -1.38
C ASP A 79 -16.71 11.78 -1.08
N GLY A 80 -15.88 12.30 -0.18
CA GLY A 80 -15.83 13.72 0.22
C GLY A 80 -16.97 14.18 1.14
N ARG A 81 -17.89 13.29 1.54
CA ARG A 81 -19.15 13.69 2.20
C ARG A 81 -19.03 13.81 3.72
N ARG A 82 -18.04 13.17 4.33
CA ARG A 82 -17.87 13.11 5.79
C ARG A 82 -16.45 13.45 6.18
N ILE A 83 -16.30 14.13 7.30
CA ILE A 83 -15.02 14.33 7.96
C ILE A 83 -14.73 13.07 8.78
N LEU A 84 -13.61 12.39 8.47
CA LEU A 84 -13.18 11.18 9.17
C LEU A 84 -12.05 11.48 10.16
N ILE A 85 -11.21 12.49 9.89
CA ILE A 85 -10.23 13.02 10.85
C ILE A 85 -10.48 14.53 10.95
N PRO A 86 -11.06 15.02 12.05
CA PRO A 86 -11.27 16.45 12.24
C PRO A 86 -9.95 17.21 12.38
N LYS A 87 -9.95 18.47 11.95
CA LYS A 87 -8.95 19.46 12.30
C LYS A 87 -8.75 19.49 13.82
N GLY A 88 -7.51 19.55 14.26
CA GLY A 88 -7.18 19.51 15.68
C GLY A 88 -7.00 18.10 16.24
N SER A 89 -7.20 17.05 15.43
CA SER A 89 -6.90 15.68 15.84
C SER A 89 -5.42 15.53 16.18
N ARG A 90 -5.11 14.80 17.26
CA ARG A 90 -3.72 14.52 17.66
C ARG A 90 -3.17 13.36 16.85
N LEU A 91 -1.99 13.58 16.27
CA LEU A 91 -1.20 12.60 15.57
C LEU A 91 -0.02 12.22 16.48
N THR A 92 0.21 10.93 16.65
CA THR A 92 1.32 10.41 17.45
C THR A 92 2.10 9.44 16.60
N GLY A 93 3.42 9.52 16.64
CA GLY A 93 4.31 8.62 15.93
C GLY A 93 5.66 8.50 16.65
N GLU A 94 6.55 7.74 16.04
CA GLU A 94 7.93 7.56 16.46
C GLU A 94 8.85 7.81 15.26
N TYR A 95 10.07 8.26 15.53
CA TYR A 95 11.14 8.37 14.53
C TYR A 95 12.38 7.63 15.03
#